data_AF-A0A6I2LW36-F1
#
_entry.id   AF-A0A6I2LW36-F1
#
_cell.length_a   1.000
_cell.length_b   1.000
_cell.length_c   1.000
_cell.angle_alpha   90.00
_cell.angle_beta   90.00
_cell.angle_gamma   90.00
#
_symmetry.space_group_name_H-M   'P 1'
#
loop_
_entity.id
_entity.type
_entity.pdbx_description
1 polymer ?
#
loop_
_entity_poly.entity_id
_entity_poly.type
_entity_poly.pdbx_seq_one_letter_code
_entity_poly.pdbx_strand_id
1 'polypeptide(L)'
;MDAALLAGTTMIGADDDLWHLGDFACSETAADRAQASAMFGVLPGRKHLVRGNHDDDWVARALPWVSVHDLVEVEAGGCRFVLCHYPLLTWNGAHEGAVHLFGHVHTDWRGAAGQVNVGVDQWSFKAVTAAEAELEALMLPMLSLPWRR
;
A
#
# COMPACT_ATOMS: atom_id res chain seq x y z
N MET A 1 -14.10 11.42 1.81
CA MET A 1 -13.02 10.44 1.60
C MET A 1 -12.41 10.05 2.94
N ASP A 2 -11.88 11.01 3.68
CA ASP A 2 -11.30 10.90 5.03
C ASP A 2 -12.09 10.03 6.03
N ALA A 3 -13.39 10.27 6.18
CA ALA A 3 -14.22 9.49 7.09
C ALA A 3 -14.39 8.02 6.66
N ALA A 4 -14.40 7.74 5.35
CA ALA A 4 -14.51 6.39 4.81
C ALA A 4 -13.19 5.62 5.01
N LEU A 5 -12.05 6.28 4.81
CA LEU A 5 -10.73 5.72 5.09
C LEU A 5 -10.59 5.36 6.58
N LEU A 6 -10.97 6.28 7.48
CA LEU A 6 -10.94 6.00 8.92
C LEU A 6 -11.83 4.82 9.30
N ALA A 7 -13.07 4.78 8.79
CA ALA A 7 -13.96 3.63 9.00
C ALA A 7 -13.36 2.32 8.47
N GLY A 8 -12.61 2.39 7.36
CA GLY A 8 -11.90 1.29 6.75
C GLY A 8 -10.65 0.81 7.50
N THR A 9 -10.25 1.50 8.58
CA THR A 9 -9.11 1.11 9.43
C THR A 9 -9.53 0.48 10.77
N THR A 10 -10.83 0.28 10.99
CA THR A 10 -11.37 -0.20 12.28
C THR A 10 -10.90 -1.58 12.72
N MET A 11 -10.41 -2.41 11.78
CA MET A 11 -9.85 -3.73 12.07
C MET A 11 -8.39 -3.70 12.57
N ILE A 12 -7.73 -2.54 12.52
CA ILE A 12 -6.31 -2.40 12.83
C ILE A 12 -6.14 -2.12 14.33
N GLY A 13 -5.42 -3.02 15.01
CA GLY A 13 -5.02 -2.87 16.40
C GLY A 13 -3.92 -1.81 16.60
N ALA A 14 -3.71 -1.40 17.85
CA ALA A 14 -2.69 -0.41 18.18
C ALA A 14 -1.24 -0.90 17.91
N ASP A 15 -1.04 -2.21 17.99
CA ASP A 15 0.28 -2.86 17.82
C ASP A 15 0.50 -3.44 16.41
N ASP A 16 -0.46 -3.27 15.50
CA ASP A 16 -0.35 -3.75 14.12
C ASP A 16 0.50 -2.80 13.27
N ASP A 17 1.18 -3.35 12.26
CA ASP A 17 1.89 -2.56 11.25
C ASP A 17 0.95 -2.21 10.09
N LEU A 18 0.73 -0.91 9.91
CA LEU A 18 -0.02 -0.33 8.81
C LEU A 18 0.93 0.20 7.75
N TRP A 19 0.96 -0.48 6.59
CA TRP A 19 1.75 -0.10 5.44
C TRP A 19 0.94 0.77 4.47
N HIS A 20 1.35 2.02 4.28
CA HIS A 20 0.78 2.93 3.28
C HIS A 20 1.58 2.86 1.98
N LEU A 21 0.95 2.40 0.90
CA LEU A 21 1.58 2.25 -0.43
C LEU A 21 1.39 3.50 -1.29
N GLY A 22 1.88 4.61 -0.76
CA GLY A 22 2.03 5.89 -1.45
C GLY A 22 0.78 6.76 -1.47
N ASP A 23 0.97 7.98 -1.95
CA ASP A 23 -0.02 9.03 -2.11
C ASP A 23 -0.85 9.26 -0.83
N PHE A 24 -0.16 9.30 0.32
CA PHE A 24 -0.79 9.56 1.61
C PHE A 24 -1.45 10.95 1.63
N ALA A 25 -0.75 11.96 1.10
CA ALA A 25 -1.28 13.30 1.04
C ALA A 25 -0.67 14.10 -0.12
N CYS A 26 -1.53 14.54 -1.04
CA CYS A 26 -1.20 15.62 -1.99
C CYS A 26 -1.54 16.95 -1.30
N SER A 27 -0.53 17.69 -0.82
CA SER A 27 -0.75 18.91 -0.02
C SER A 27 -0.08 20.12 -0.65
N GLU A 28 -0.90 20.98 -1.25
CA GLU A 28 -0.45 22.21 -1.90
C GLU A 28 -0.38 23.39 -0.91
N THR A 29 -1.19 23.33 0.15
CA THR A 29 -1.32 24.41 1.15
C THR A 29 -0.90 23.98 2.56
N ALA A 30 -0.69 24.96 3.44
CA ALA A 30 -0.44 24.69 4.86
C ALA A 30 -1.66 24.07 5.56
N ALA A 31 -2.87 24.37 5.09
CA ALA A 31 -4.10 23.78 5.61
C ALA A 31 -4.17 22.28 5.27
N ASP A 32 -3.83 21.90 4.03
CA ASP A 32 -3.81 20.49 3.60
C ASP A 32 -2.81 19.69 4.43
N ARG A 33 -1.62 20.25 4.69
CA ARG A 33 -0.60 19.63 5.56
C ARG A 33 -1.10 19.43 6.98
N ALA A 34 -1.83 20.41 7.53
CA ALA A 34 -2.41 20.30 8.87
C ALA A 34 -3.49 19.21 8.93
N GLN A 35 -4.35 19.12 7.90
CA GLN A 35 -5.37 18.07 7.80
C GLN A 35 -4.73 16.68 7.68
N ALA A 36 -3.74 16.51 6.81
CA ALA A 36 -3.01 15.26 6.65
C ALA A 36 -2.28 14.84 7.94
N SER A 37 -1.71 15.80 8.67
CA SER A 37 -1.08 15.55 9.98
C SER A 37 -2.11 15.13 11.04
N ALA A 38 -3.28 15.76 11.05
CA ALA A 38 -4.38 15.38 11.94
C ALA A 38 -4.89 13.97 11.61
N MET A 39 -5.05 13.66 10.32
CA MET A 39 -5.43 12.32 9.84
C MET A 39 -4.40 11.26 10.27
N PHE A 40 -3.11 11.54 10.08
CA PHE A 40 -2.04 10.66 10.54
C PHE A 40 -2.15 10.34 12.03
N GLY A 41 -2.47 11.37 12.85
CA GLY A 41 -2.58 11.22 14.30
C GLY A 41 -3.75 10.35 14.78
N VAL A 42 -4.82 10.24 13.98
CA VAL A 42 -6.01 9.42 14.34
C VAL A 42 -5.98 8.02 13.76
N LEU A 43 -5.15 7.76 12.75
CA LEU A 43 -4.99 6.42 12.18
C LEU A 43 -4.39 5.47 13.25
N PRO A 44 -4.89 4.23 13.38
CA PRO A 44 -4.34 3.24 14.31
C PRO A 44 -3.01 2.66 13.82
N GLY A 45 -2.38 1.83 14.67
CA GLY A 45 -1.19 1.05 14.33
C GLY A 45 0.12 1.83 14.18
N ARG A 46 1.20 1.06 14.01
CA ARG A 46 2.55 1.51 13.62
C ARG A 46 2.56 1.77 12.12
N LYS A 47 2.85 3.00 11.71
CA LYS A 47 2.67 3.43 10.32
C LYS A 47 3.98 3.41 9.57
N HIS A 48 3.98 2.76 8.41
CA HIS A 48 5.11 2.70 7.49
C HIS A 48 4.69 3.29 6.14
N LEU A 49 5.58 4.02 5.50
CA LEU A 49 5.34 4.62 4.18
C LEU A 49 6.21 3.95 3.13
N VAL A 50 5.58 3.56 2.01
CA VAL A 50 6.23 3.33 0.73
C VAL A 50 5.83 4.49 -0.17
N ARG A 51 6.78 5.35 -0.56
CA ARG A 51 6.48 6.67 -1.16
C ARG A 51 5.79 6.53 -2.52
N GLY A 52 4.73 7.32 -2.71
CA GLY A 52 4.11 7.59 -4.00
C GLY A 52 4.60 8.89 -4.63
N ASN A 53 4.16 9.18 -5.85
CA ASN A 53 4.59 10.39 -6.56
C ASN A 53 4.01 11.67 -5.97
N HIS A 54 2.92 11.60 -5.21
CA HIS A 54 2.35 12.76 -4.53
C HIS A 54 2.86 12.94 -3.10
N ASP A 55 3.71 12.03 -2.60
CA ASP A 55 4.32 12.14 -1.28
C ASP A 55 5.57 13.03 -1.33
N ASP A 56 5.31 14.34 -1.32
CA ASP A 56 6.34 15.37 -1.16
C ASP A 56 7.22 15.11 0.07
N ASP A 57 8.42 15.67 0.05
CA ASP A 57 9.43 15.47 1.10
C ASP A 57 8.93 15.78 2.53
N TRP A 58 7.94 16.67 2.67
CA TRP A 58 7.34 16.96 3.98
C TRP A 58 6.53 15.78 4.52
N VAL A 59 5.83 15.00 3.69
CA VAL A 59 5.06 13.81 4.10
C VAL A 59 6.00 12.79 4.75
N ALA A 60 7.12 12.52 4.08
CA ALA A 60 8.12 11.56 4.52
C ALA A 60 8.91 12.03 5.75
N ARG A 61 9.17 13.33 5.91
CA ARG A 61 10.06 13.86 6.95
C ARG A 61 9.36 14.43 8.17
N ALA A 62 8.16 14.98 8.03
CA ALA A 62 7.48 15.72 9.10
C ALA A 62 6.51 14.83 9.90
N LEU A 63 5.99 13.76 9.30
CA LEU A 63 5.09 12.83 9.98
C LEU A 63 5.91 11.73 10.68
N PRO A 64 5.49 11.27 11.88
CA PRO A 64 6.23 10.30 12.67
C PRO A 64 6.01 8.86 12.16
N TRP A 65 6.49 8.57 10.95
CA TRP A 65 6.55 7.22 10.39
C TRP A 65 7.54 6.34 11.16
N VAL A 66 7.22 5.06 11.30
CA VAL A 66 8.18 4.06 11.81
C VAL A 66 9.28 3.80 10.78
N SER A 67 8.93 3.77 9.49
CA SER A 67 9.90 3.71 8.41
C SER A 67 9.35 4.30 7.11
N VAL A 68 10.23 4.77 6.24
CA VAL A 68 9.91 5.30 4.91
C VAL A 68 10.81 4.64 3.87
N HIS A 69 10.23 4.15 2.77
CA HIS A 69 10.92 3.44 1.69
C HIS A 69 10.38 3.86 0.32
N ASP A 70 11.14 3.59 -0.74
CA ASP A 70 10.64 3.67 -2.14
C ASP A 70 10.21 2.28 -2.65
N LEU A 71 10.89 1.23 -2.16
CA LEU A 71 10.59 -0.18 -2.38
C LEU A 71 11.08 -0.95 -1.16
N VAL A 72 10.26 -1.85 -0.62
CA VAL A 72 10.62 -2.63 0.57
C VAL A 72 10.06 -4.05 0.47
N GLU A 73 10.77 -4.98 1.08
CA GLU A 73 10.33 -6.37 1.19
C GLU A 73 9.99 -6.68 2.64
N VAL A 74 8.87 -7.34 2.85
CA VAL A 74 8.36 -7.69 4.18
C VAL A 74 7.87 -9.12 4.20
N GLU A 75 7.90 -9.75 5.36
CA GLU A 75 7.34 -11.10 5.57
C GLU A 75 6.14 -11.00 6.50
N ALA A 76 5.02 -11.57 6.11
CA ALA A 76 3.81 -11.62 6.95
C ALA A 76 3.06 -12.93 6.68
N GLY A 77 2.69 -13.65 7.74
CA GLY A 77 1.93 -14.89 7.62
C GLY A 77 2.66 -16.03 6.87
N GLY A 78 4.00 -15.96 6.76
CA GLY A 78 4.79 -16.90 5.95
C GLY A 78 4.84 -16.58 4.46
N CYS A 79 4.19 -15.48 4.03
CA CYS A 79 4.28 -14.97 2.67
C CYS A 79 5.25 -13.78 2.62
N ARG A 80 6.05 -13.70 1.55
CA ARG A 80 6.94 -12.57 1.29
C ARG A 80 6.24 -11.57 0.38
N PHE A 81 6.19 -10.32 0.80
CA PHE A 81 5.61 -9.23 0.05
C PHE A 81 6.69 -8.26 -0.43
N VAL A 82 6.56 -7.79 -1.67
CA VAL A 82 7.35 -6.68 -2.22
C VAL A 82 6.42 -5.49 -2.40
N LEU A 83 6.65 -4.44 -1.62
CA LEU A 83 5.83 -3.24 -1.61
C LEU A 83 6.51 -2.16 -2.46
N CYS A 84 5.81 -1.65 -3.46
CA CYS A 84 6.20 -0.48 -4.23
C CYS A 84 4.92 0.25 -4.65
N HIS A 85 4.91 1.58 -4.61
CA HIS A 85 3.73 2.33 -5.03
C HIS A 85 3.36 2.05 -6.50
N TYR A 86 4.37 1.88 -7.36
CA TYR A 86 4.17 1.62 -8.78
C TYR A 86 4.03 0.13 -9.08
N PRO A 87 3.18 -0.25 -10.05
CA PRO A 87 3.14 -1.61 -10.56
C PRO A 87 4.47 -2.01 -11.18
N LEU A 88 5.10 -3.05 -10.65
CA LEU A 88 6.34 -3.61 -11.16
C LEU A 88 6.08 -4.75 -12.13
N LEU A 89 6.75 -4.72 -13.29
CA LEU A 89 6.69 -5.80 -14.26
C LEU A 89 7.27 -7.12 -13.71
N THR A 90 8.29 -7.03 -12.85
CA THR A 90 8.89 -8.14 -12.11
C THR A 90 9.52 -7.63 -10.81
N TRP A 91 9.71 -8.53 -9.84
CA TRP A 91 10.27 -8.24 -8.52
C TRP A 91 11.07 -9.44 -8.00
N ASN A 92 11.79 -9.23 -6.91
CA ASN A 92 12.57 -10.28 -6.26
C ASN A 92 11.65 -11.38 -5.72
N GLY A 93 11.91 -12.64 -6.09
CA GLY A 93 11.05 -13.77 -5.72
C GLY A 93 9.74 -13.88 -6.50
N ALA A 94 9.55 -13.16 -7.61
CA ALA A 94 8.33 -13.22 -8.42
C ALA A 94 8.00 -14.62 -9.00
N HIS A 95 9.02 -15.47 -9.13
CA HIS A 95 8.89 -16.88 -9.54
C HIS A 95 8.92 -17.86 -8.36
N GLU A 96 9.14 -17.36 -7.15
CA GLU A 96 9.31 -18.13 -5.91
C GLU A 96 8.11 -17.95 -4.96
N GLY A 97 7.05 -17.29 -5.43
CA GLY A 97 5.81 -17.07 -4.68
C GLY A 97 5.75 -15.77 -3.89
N ALA A 98 6.73 -14.87 -4.01
CA ALA A 98 6.62 -13.54 -3.41
C ALA A 98 5.51 -12.73 -4.09
N VAL A 99 4.69 -12.05 -3.32
CA VAL A 99 3.56 -11.24 -3.80
C VAL A 99 3.96 -9.78 -3.88
N HIS A 100 3.72 -9.13 -5.01
CA HIS A 100 3.92 -7.70 -5.14
C HIS A 100 2.64 -6.93 -4.84
N LEU A 101 2.71 -5.97 -3.92
CA LEU A 101 1.60 -5.06 -3.63
C LEU A 101 1.93 -3.67 -4.17
N PHE A 102 0.95 -3.05 -4.82
CA PHE A 102 1.10 -1.75 -5.47
C PHE A 102 -0.17 -0.90 -5.40
N GLY A 103 -0.06 0.36 -5.80
CA GLY A 103 -1.16 1.32 -5.92
C GLY A 103 -1.07 2.07 -7.25
N HIS A 104 -1.14 3.40 -7.21
CA HIS A 104 -0.90 4.33 -8.34
C HIS A 104 -1.92 4.31 -9.49
N VAL A 105 -2.35 3.13 -9.94
CA VAL A 105 -3.20 2.95 -11.14
C VAL A 105 -4.70 2.93 -10.84
N HIS A 106 -5.10 3.28 -9.62
CA HIS A 106 -6.50 3.39 -9.21
C HIS A 106 -7.36 2.19 -9.67
N THR A 107 -8.52 2.47 -10.28
CA THR A 107 -9.44 1.47 -10.80
C THR A 107 -9.03 0.88 -12.15
N ASP A 108 -7.97 1.41 -12.78
CA ASP A 108 -7.59 1.01 -14.15
C ASP A 108 -7.03 -0.40 -14.21
N TRP A 109 -6.41 -0.88 -13.12
CA TRP A 109 -5.91 -2.25 -13.05
C TRP A 109 -5.92 -2.82 -11.63
N ARG A 110 -6.53 -4.00 -11.47
CA ARG A 110 -6.64 -4.70 -10.18
C ARG A 110 -5.38 -5.51 -9.83
N GLY A 111 -4.57 -5.87 -10.83
CA GLY A 111 -3.40 -6.72 -10.67
C GLY A 111 -3.45 -7.99 -11.53
N ALA A 112 -2.55 -8.92 -11.24
CA ALA A 112 -2.40 -10.20 -11.91
C ALA A 112 -1.90 -11.25 -10.91
N ALA A 113 -1.81 -12.52 -11.29
CA ALA A 113 -1.29 -13.56 -10.42
C ALA A 113 0.06 -13.15 -9.79
N GLY A 114 0.13 -13.12 -8.46
CA GLY A 114 1.29 -12.65 -7.69
C GLY A 114 1.44 -11.13 -7.55
N GLN A 115 0.49 -10.32 -8.05
CA GLN A 115 0.49 -8.85 -7.99
C GLN A 115 -0.89 -8.32 -7.62
N VAL A 116 -0.99 -7.48 -6.60
CA VAL A 116 -2.27 -6.96 -6.14
C VAL A 116 -2.22 -5.45 -6.01
N ASN A 117 -3.20 -4.79 -6.63
CA ASN A 117 -3.46 -3.39 -6.38
C ASN A 117 -4.21 -3.26 -5.04
N VAL A 118 -3.56 -2.62 -4.05
CA VAL A 118 -4.12 -2.34 -2.72
C VAL A 118 -4.64 -0.90 -2.59
N GLY A 119 -4.81 -0.21 -3.72
CA GLY A 119 -5.47 1.09 -3.79
C GLY A 119 -6.85 1.03 -3.13
N VAL A 120 -7.09 1.93 -2.19
CA VAL A 120 -8.31 1.96 -1.36
C VAL A 120 -9.60 1.99 -2.18
N ASP A 121 -9.54 2.54 -3.39
CA ASP A 121 -10.63 2.58 -4.36
C ASP A 121 -11.01 1.21 -4.94
N GLN A 122 -10.10 0.22 -4.94
CA GLN A 122 -10.38 -1.18 -5.28
C GLN A 122 -10.98 -1.96 -4.11
N TRP A 123 -10.81 -1.46 -2.87
CA TRP A 123 -11.11 -2.17 -1.63
C TRP A 123 -12.22 -1.50 -0.79
N SER A 124 -13.10 -0.73 -1.43
CA SER A 124 -14.21 -0.03 -0.75
C SER A 124 -13.74 0.86 0.42
N PHE A 125 -12.58 1.50 0.23
CA PHE A 125 -11.89 2.34 1.21
C PHE A 125 -11.47 1.62 2.50
N LYS A 126 -11.24 0.31 2.45
CA LYS A 126 -10.75 -0.50 3.58
C LYS A 126 -9.26 -0.80 3.46
N ALA A 127 -8.61 -0.94 4.62
CA ALA A 127 -7.28 -1.54 4.68
C ALA A 127 -7.36 -3.03 4.27
N VAL A 128 -6.27 -3.52 3.67
CA VAL A 128 -6.15 -4.90 3.20
C VAL A 128 -5.19 -5.63 4.12
N THR A 129 -5.61 -6.77 4.65
CA THR A 129 -4.73 -7.63 5.44
C THR A 129 -3.76 -8.41 4.54
N ALA A 130 -2.62 -8.84 5.08
CA ALA A 130 -1.67 -9.67 4.33
C ALA A 130 -2.32 -10.94 3.76
N ALA A 131 -3.21 -11.59 4.52
CA ALA A 131 -3.92 -12.79 4.08
C ALA A 131 -4.92 -12.52 2.94
N GLU A 132 -5.64 -11.39 2.99
CA GLU A 132 -6.53 -10.99 1.89
C GLU A 132 -5.73 -10.66 0.62
N ALA A 133 -4.61 -9.97 0.76
CA ALA A 133 -3.73 -9.65 -0.35
C ALA A 133 -3.12 -10.92 -0.98
N GLU A 134 -2.65 -11.86 -0.16
CA GLU A 134 -2.15 -13.14 -0.65
C GLU A 134 -3.24 -13.94 -1.38
N LEU A 135 -4.45 -14.03 -0.81
CA LEU A 135 -5.56 -14.73 -1.43
C LEU A 135 -5.94 -14.09 -2.77
N GLU A 136 -6.03 -12.75 -2.83
CA GLU A 136 -6.32 -12.03 -4.07
C GLU A 136 -5.24 -12.29 -5.13
N ALA A 137 -3.96 -12.30 -4.73
CA ALA A 137 -2.82 -12.57 -5.61
C ALA A 137 -2.89 -13.96 -6.26
N LEU A 138 -3.49 -14.95 -5.58
CA LEU A 138 -3.69 -16.30 -6.10
C LEU A 138 -4.88 -16.40 -7.06
N MET A 139 -5.90 -15.55 -6.87
CA MET A 139 -7.15 -15.60 -7.62
C MET A 139 -7.11 -14.76 -8.90
N LEU A 140 -6.22 -13.77 -8.97
CA LEU A 140 -6.08 -12.91 -10.15
C LEU A 140 -5.50 -13.66 -11.36
N PRO A 141 -5.91 -13.27 -12.59
CA PRO A 141 -5.45 -13.94 -13.81
C PRO A 141 -3.95 -13.75 -14.00
N MET A 142 -3.29 -14.74 -14.61
CA MET A 142 -1.88 -14.61 -14.99
C MET A 142 -1.68 -13.48 -16.01
N LEU A 143 -0.65 -12.67 -15.78
CA LEU A 143 -0.21 -11.69 -16.75
C LEU A 143 0.51 -12.41 -17.90
N SER A 144 0.00 -12.25 -19.12
CA SER A 144 0.65 -12.78 -20.32
C SER A 144 1.87 -11.93 -20.66
N LEU A 145 3.05 -12.40 -20.24
CA LEU A 145 4.34 -11.78 -20.56
C LEU A 145 5.17 -12.76 -21.39
N PRO A 146 5.85 -12.30 -22.46
CA PRO A 146 6.54 -13.19 -23.39
C PRO A 146 7.69 -14.01 -22.76
N TRP A 147 8.14 -13.65 -21.56
CA TRP A 147 9.19 -14.36 -20.81
C TRP A 147 8.69 -15.08 -19.54
N ARG A 148 7.41 -14.96 -19.16
CA ARG A 148 6.81 -15.77 -18.09
C ARG A 148 6.29 -17.07 -18.72
N ARG A 149 7.08 -18.15 -18.59
CA ARG A 149 6.66 -19.51 -18.95
C ARG A 149 5.96 -20.18 -17.80
#